data_AF-H2ZL42-F1
#
_entry.id   AF-H2ZL42-F1
#
_cell.length_a   1.000
_cell.length_b   1.000
_cell.length_c   1.000
_cell.angle_alpha   90.00
_cell.angle_beta   90.00
_cell.angle_gamma   90.00
#
_symmetry.space_group_name_H-M   'P 1'
#
loop_
_entity.id
_entity.type
_entity.pdbx_description
1 polymer ?
#
loop_
_entity_poly.entity_id
_entity_poly.type
_entity_poly.pdbx_seq_one_letter_code
_entity_poly.pdbx_strand_id
1 'polypeptide(L)'
;MREAGIIPLLAVPTEEDSKLAVGMYGDVESWYKENTRRTIECINIGSRFGIQGFPRFLQIKLTALIDQELCEKLGQVISENNGDDEEILASISTFDKEYVQLDMLSKEENLHLNESLARFEEICKHGSKCGVHLYVDAEYISINPALYLLSKAMLLRHNKTKPVLQVTIQAYLKSAKNETEKILKFCRDADIVFGAKIVRGAYLVAEKARAETQGYENPICNSLEATHDK
;
A
#
# COMPACT_ATOMS: atom_id res chain seq x y z
N MET A 1 -2.31 28.26 8.83
CA MET A 1 -1.72 26.91 8.73
C MET A 1 -0.20 26.96 8.63
N ARG A 2 0.40 27.55 7.57
CA ARG A 2 1.87 27.61 7.44
C ARG A 2 2.58 28.35 8.57
N GLU A 3 2.04 29.49 8.99
CA GLU A 3 2.56 30.27 10.14
C GLU A 3 2.52 29.50 11.47
N ALA A 4 1.65 28.50 11.57
CA ALA A 4 1.54 27.62 12.74
C ALA A 4 2.37 26.33 12.59
N GLY A 5 3.20 26.21 11.54
CA GLY A 5 3.97 24.99 11.26
C GLY A 5 3.13 23.80 10.79
N ILE A 6 1.85 24.01 10.46
CA ILE A 6 0.94 22.93 10.01
C ILE A 6 1.19 22.66 8.52
N ILE A 7 1.52 21.42 8.21
CA ILE A 7 1.74 20.93 6.86
C ILE A 7 0.52 20.12 6.43
N PRO A 8 -0.10 20.43 5.28
CA PRO A 8 -1.20 19.62 4.77
C PRO A 8 -0.68 18.25 4.32
N LEU A 9 -1.43 17.21 4.66
CA LEU A 9 -1.34 15.90 4.01
C LEU A 9 -2.45 15.85 2.96
N LEU A 10 -2.09 15.73 1.69
CA LEU A 10 -3.08 15.59 0.63
C LEU A 10 -3.44 14.10 0.49
N ALA A 11 -4.71 13.78 0.66
CA ALA A 11 -5.26 12.46 0.33
C ALA A 11 -5.72 12.47 -1.13
N VAL A 12 -5.21 11.55 -1.94
CA VAL A 12 -5.64 11.44 -3.33
C VAL A 12 -7.10 10.99 -3.34
N PRO A 13 -8.03 11.76 -3.95
CA PRO A 13 -9.38 11.28 -4.17
C PRO A 13 -9.31 10.16 -5.22
N THR A 14 -9.33 8.93 -4.76
CA THR A 14 -9.43 7.76 -5.62
C THR A 14 -10.88 7.34 -5.67
N GLU A 15 -11.41 7.18 -6.88
CA GLU A 15 -12.68 6.50 -7.05
C GLU A 15 -12.41 5.04 -6.68
N GLU A 16 -13.09 4.48 -5.67
CA GLU A 16 -13.06 3.04 -5.34
C GLU A 16 -14.35 2.37 -5.81
N ASP A 17 -15.47 3.10 -5.70
CA ASP A 17 -16.82 2.60 -5.98
C ASP A 17 -17.14 2.43 -7.48
N SER A 18 -16.31 2.98 -8.38
CA SER A 18 -16.61 2.97 -9.81
C SER A 18 -16.09 1.74 -10.56
N LYS A 19 -15.29 0.85 -9.96
CA LYS A 19 -14.83 -0.36 -10.65
C LYS A 19 -15.99 -1.29 -11.07
N LEU A 20 -16.99 -1.48 -10.21
CA LEU A 20 -18.20 -2.25 -10.53
C LEU A 20 -19.06 -1.53 -11.59
N ALA A 21 -19.15 -0.20 -11.53
CA ALA A 21 -19.90 0.59 -12.49
C ALA A 21 -19.23 0.66 -13.89
N VAL A 22 -17.89 0.72 -13.94
CA VAL A 22 -17.08 0.70 -15.15
C VAL A 22 -17.00 -0.71 -15.71
N GLY A 23 -16.87 -1.75 -14.88
CA GLY A 23 -16.79 -3.15 -15.30
C GLY A 23 -18.04 -3.67 -16.01
N MET A 24 -19.20 -3.03 -15.79
CA MET A 24 -20.44 -3.39 -16.50
C MET A 24 -20.49 -2.84 -17.95
N TYR A 25 -19.73 -1.79 -18.30
CA TYR A 25 -19.88 -1.08 -19.59
C TYR A 25 -18.59 -0.46 -20.19
N GLY A 26 -17.41 -0.64 -19.61
CA GLY A 26 -16.18 0.10 -19.98
C GLY A 26 -14.86 -0.63 -19.75
N ASP A 27 -13.77 0.01 -20.19
CA ASP A 27 -12.39 -0.48 -20.07
C ASP A 27 -11.83 -0.21 -18.67
N VAL A 28 -11.74 -1.27 -17.85
CA VAL A 28 -11.23 -1.21 -16.46
C VAL A 28 -9.76 -0.77 -16.41
N GLU A 29 -8.94 -1.08 -17.41
CA GLU A 29 -7.53 -0.65 -17.40
C GLU A 29 -7.40 0.85 -17.66
N SER A 30 -8.28 1.43 -18.50
CA SER A 30 -8.36 2.88 -18.66
C SER A 30 -8.68 3.60 -17.34
N TRP A 31 -9.47 2.97 -16.46
CA TRP A 31 -9.77 3.51 -15.14
C TRP A 31 -8.53 3.55 -14.23
N TYR A 32 -7.76 2.48 -14.19
CA TYR A 32 -6.50 2.42 -13.45
C TYR A 32 -5.45 3.42 -13.97
N LYS A 33 -5.38 3.62 -15.30
CA LYS A 33 -4.54 4.65 -15.93
C LYS A 33 -4.96 6.05 -15.52
N GLU A 34 -6.27 6.32 -15.48
CA GLU A 34 -6.78 7.62 -15.03
C GLU A 34 -6.49 7.87 -13.53
N ASN A 35 -6.63 6.85 -12.67
CA ASN A 35 -6.24 6.95 -11.25
C ASN A 35 -4.74 7.24 -11.10
N THR A 36 -3.90 6.62 -11.93
CA THR A 36 -2.45 6.87 -11.97
C THR A 36 -2.16 8.31 -12.37
N ARG A 37 -2.80 8.79 -13.44
CA ARG A 37 -2.69 10.17 -13.93
C ARG A 37 -3.10 11.19 -12.85
N ARG A 38 -4.25 10.97 -12.18
CA ARG A 38 -4.74 11.82 -11.09
C ARG A 38 -3.82 11.82 -9.88
N THR A 39 -3.23 10.67 -9.55
CA THR A 39 -2.23 10.57 -8.48
C THR A 39 -1.01 11.43 -8.80
N ILE A 40 -0.51 11.38 -10.03
CA ILE A 40 0.61 12.22 -10.52
C ILE A 40 0.25 13.71 -10.48
N GLU A 41 -0.98 14.09 -10.87
CA GLU A 41 -1.46 15.46 -10.72
C GLU A 41 -1.48 15.92 -9.26
N CYS A 42 -1.94 15.05 -8.35
CA CYS A 42 -1.93 15.33 -6.92
C CYS A 42 -0.50 15.47 -6.37
N ILE A 43 0.47 14.68 -6.86
CA ILE A 43 1.89 14.88 -6.53
C ILE A 43 2.37 16.25 -7.02
N ASN A 44 2.02 16.63 -8.24
CA ASN A 44 2.39 17.95 -8.79
C ASN A 44 1.81 19.09 -7.97
N ILE A 45 0.54 18.98 -7.55
CA ILE A 45 -0.11 19.92 -6.65
C ILE A 45 0.63 19.94 -5.30
N GLY A 46 0.79 18.79 -4.65
CA GLY A 46 1.46 18.63 -3.37
C GLY A 46 2.90 19.15 -3.37
N SER A 47 3.62 19.06 -4.49
CA SER A 47 4.98 19.59 -4.63
C SER A 47 5.04 21.13 -4.52
N ARG A 48 3.96 21.83 -4.89
CA ARG A 48 3.84 23.30 -4.85
C ARG A 48 3.41 23.82 -3.49
N PHE A 49 2.80 22.96 -2.65
CA PHE A 49 2.29 23.32 -1.33
C PHE A 49 3.15 22.67 -0.25
N GLY A 50 3.83 23.48 0.56
CA GLY A 50 4.65 22.98 1.65
C GLY A 50 5.29 24.10 2.45
N ILE A 51 6.00 23.71 3.50
CA ILE A 51 6.85 24.58 4.30
C ILE A 51 8.29 24.21 3.96
N GLN A 52 9.13 25.20 3.63
CA GLN A 52 10.53 24.96 3.31
C GLN A 52 11.23 24.25 4.47
N GLY A 53 12.02 23.23 4.15
CA GLY A 53 12.72 22.41 5.15
C GLY A 53 11.88 21.28 5.75
N PHE A 54 10.59 21.19 5.43
CA PHE A 54 9.74 20.11 5.90
C PHE A 54 9.38 19.12 4.78
N PRO A 55 9.23 17.82 5.10
CA PRO A 55 8.78 16.82 4.14
C PRO A 55 7.34 17.10 3.69
N ARG A 56 7.08 16.83 2.41
CA ARG A 56 5.73 16.90 1.80
C ARG A 56 5.19 15.50 1.67
N PHE A 57 3.93 15.30 2.02
CA PHE A 57 3.35 13.97 2.03
C PHE A 57 2.10 13.91 1.16
N LEU A 58 1.90 12.77 0.52
CA LEU A 58 0.71 12.38 -0.19
C LEU A 58 0.28 10.98 0.28
N GLN A 59 -1.01 10.77 0.52
CA GLN A 59 -1.55 9.45 0.80
C GLN A 59 -2.10 8.83 -0.50
N ILE A 60 -1.78 7.55 -0.72
CA ILE A 60 -2.29 6.74 -1.82
C ILE A 60 -2.86 5.42 -1.30
N LYS A 61 -3.80 4.85 -2.05
CA LYS A 61 -4.32 3.50 -1.85
C LYS A 61 -3.92 2.62 -3.01
N LEU A 62 -3.50 1.40 -2.72
CA LEU A 62 -3.03 0.49 -3.77
C LEU A 62 -4.20 -0.14 -4.51
N THR A 63 -5.35 -0.32 -3.90
CA THR A 63 -6.57 -0.79 -4.60
C THR A 63 -7.04 0.17 -5.71
N ALA A 64 -6.61 1.42 -5.71
CA ALA A 64 -6.81 2.35 -6.84
C ALA A 64 -5.87 2.07 -8.02
N LEU A 65 -4.88 1.20 -7.83
CA LEU A 65 -3.83 0.82 -8.78
C LEU A 65 -3.76 -0.70 -9.01
N ILE A 66 -4.41 -1.54 -8.23
CA ILE A 66 -4.39 -2.98 -8.45
C ILE A 66 -5.74 -3.55 -8.05
N ASP A 67 -6.10 -4.66 -8.68
CA ASP A 67 -7.35 -5.33 -8.40
C ASP A 67 -7.39 -5.84 -6.96
N GLN A 68 -8.47 -5.54 -6.24
CA GLN A 68 -8.65 -6.03 -4.89
C GLN A 68 -8.68 -7.56 -4.84
N GLU A 69 -9.34 -8.24 -5.78
CA GLU A 69 -9.42 -9.70 -5.79
C GLU A 69 -8.04 -10.33 -6.00
N LEU A 70 -7.21 -9.70 -6.84
CA LEU A 70 -5.81 -10.09 -7.01
C LEU A 70 -5.01 -9.90 -5.71
N CYS A 71 -5.25 -8.80 -4.99
CA CYS A 71 -4.62 -8.58 -3.68
C CYS A 71 -5.09 -9.60 -2.63
N GLU A 72 -6.37 -9.99 -2.64
CA GLU A 72 -6.89 -11.03 -1.75
C GLU A 72 -6.25 -12.38 -2.05
N LYS A 73 -6.11 -12.72 -3.34
CA LYS A 73 -5.46 -13.97 -3.77
C LYS A 73 -3.99 -14.02 -3.37
N LEU A 74 -3.22 -12.97 -3.64
CA LEU A 74 -1.83 -12.87 -3.20
C LEU A 74 -1.72 -12.90 -1.67
N GLY A 75 -2.62 -12.19 -0.98
CA GLY A 75 -2.65 -12.14 0.47
C GLY A 75 -2.95 -13.50 1.11
N GLN A 76 -3.86 -14.27 0.50
CA GLN A 76 -4.16 -15.63 0.89
C GLN A 76 -2.94 -16.54 0.74
N VAL A 77 -2.26 -16.51 -0.41
CA VAL A 77 -1.06 -17.32 -0.66
C VAL A 77 0.04 -17.03 0.37
N ILE A 78 0.30 -15.75 0.65
CA ILE A 78 1.27 -15.33 1.68
C ILE A 78 0.86 -15.83 3.07
N SER A 79 -0.43 -15.72 3.40
CA SER A 79 -0.96 -16.16 4.70
C SER A 79 -0.86 -17.67 4.88
N GLU A 80 -1.16 -18.45 3.84
CA GLU A 80 -1.01 -19.91 3.80
C GLU A 80 0.45 -20.33 3.91
N ASN A 81 1.38 -19.50 3.44
CA ASN A 81 2.83 -19.67 3.61
C ASN A 81 3.36 -19.07 4.93
N ASN A 82 2.54 -19.00 5.98
CA ASN A 82 2.90 -18.45 7.30
C ASN A 82 3.41 -17.00 7.28
N GLY A 83 3.00 -16.21 6.29
CA GLY A 83 3.42 -14.83 6.11
C GLY A 83 4.77 -14.66 5.42
N ASP A 84 5.36 -15.74 4.89
CA ASP A 84 6.57 -15.69 4.08
C ASP A 84 6.23 -15.31 2.63
N ASP A 85 6.80 -14.20 2.17
CA ASP A 85 6.60 -13.62 0.85
C ASP A 85 7.91 -13.48 0.06
N GLU A 86 9.02 -14.10 0.49
CA GLU A 86 10.35 -13.88 -0.08
C GLU A 86 10.45 -14.28 -1.56
N GLU A 87 9.89 -15.43 -1.94
CA GLU A 87 9.93 -15.92 -3.32
C GLU A 87 9.11 -15.04 -4.26
N ILE A 88 7.91 -14.62 -3.82
CA ILE A 88 7.07 -13.71 -4.59
C ILE A 88 7.76 -12.36 -4.69
N LEU A 89 8.33 -11.85 -3.58
CA LEU A 89 9.07 -10.60 -3.54
C LEU A 89 10.25 -10.60 -4.51
N ALA A 90 11.03 -11.69 -4.53
CA ALA A 90 12.15 -11.85 -5.45
C ALA A 90 11.69 -11.74 -6.92
N SER A 91 10.57 -12.40 -7.24
CA SER A 91 9.98 -12.37 -8.59
C SER A 91 9.44 -11.00 -8.96
N ILE A 92 8.63 -10.37 -8.10
CA ILE A 92 8.08 -9.04 -8.42
C ILE A 92 9.13 -7.94 -8.40
N SER A 93 10.28 -8.12 -7.75
CA SER A 93 11.34 -7.11 -7.68
C SER A 93 12.08 -6.92 -9.00
N THR A 94 11.94 -7.84 -9.96
CA THR A 94 12.56 -7.79 -11.29
C THR A 94 11.65 -7.22 -12.38
N PHE A 95 10.44 -6.76 -12.02
CA PHE A 95 9.40 -6.29 -12.97
C PHE A 95 9.83 -5.20 -13.95
N ASP A 96 10.90 -4.44 -13.65
CA ASP A 96 11.43 -3.41 -14.54
C ASP A 96 12.36 -3.96 -15.64
N LYS A 97 12.74 -5.24 -15.53
CA LYS A 97 13.67 -5.93 -16.43
C LYS A 97 13.00 -7.09 -17.14
N GLU A 98 12.16 -7.82 -16.44
CA GLU A 98 11.55 -9.05 -16.91
C GLU A 98 10.06 -9.07 -16.58
N TYR A 99 9.29 -9.75 -17.42
CA TYR A 99 7.87 -9.95 -17.17
C TYR A 99 7.69 -10.87 -15.97
N VAL A 100 6.97 -10.41 -14.95
CA VAL A 100 6.69 -11.20 -13.76
C VAL A 100 5.65 -12.26 -14.10
N GLN A 101 5.99 -13.52 -13.85
CA GLN A 101 5.10 -14.66 -14.02
C GLN A 101 5.03 -15.44 -12.71
N LEU A 102 3.84 -15.46 -12.12
CA LEU A 102 3.53 -16.19 -10.90
C LEU A 102 2.57 -17.33 -11.23
N ASP A 103 2.97 -18.56 -10.93
CA ASP A 103 2.24 -19.78 -11.34
C ASP A 103 0.85 -19.90 -10.73
N MET A 104 0.64 -19.32 -9.55
CA MET A 104 -0.68 -19.28 -8.90
C MET A 104 -1.66 -18.29 -9.55
N LEU A 105 -1.19 -17.43 -10.45
CA LEU A 105 -1.99 -16.43 -11.15
C LEU A 105 -2.32 -16.86 -12.60
N SER A 106 -3.49 -16.48 -13.08
CA SER A 106 -3.86 -16.62 -14.49
C SER A 106 -2.99 -15.73 -15.38
N LYS A 107 -3.10 -15.89 -16.71
CA LYS A 107 -2.39 -15.02 -17.65
C LYS A 107 -2.83 -13.56 -17.53
N GLU A 108 -4.14 -13.35 -17.36
CA GLU A 108 -4.77 -12.04 -17.22
C GLU A 108 -4.39 -11.40 -15.87
N GLU A 109 -4.36 -12.18 -14.79
CA GLU A 109 -3.92 -11.71 -13.47
C GLU A 109 -2.42 -11.33 -13.47
N ASN A 110 -1.56 -12.13 -14.13
CA ASN A 110 -0.15 -11.78 -14.29
C ASN A 110 0.04 -10.51 -15.13
N LEU A 111 -0.73 -10.35 -16.20
CA LEU A 111 -0.69 -9.14 -17.02
C LEU A 111 -1.07 -7.93 -16.17
N HIS A 112 -2.17 -8.01 -15.43
CA HIS A 112 -2.64 -6.95 -14.56
C HIS A 112 -1.65 -6.63 -13.43
N LEU A 113 -0.99 -7.65 -12.86
CA LEU A 113 0.06 -7.46 -11.86
C LEU A 113 1.22 -6.63 -12.42
N ASN A 114 1.71 -6.97 -13.62
CA ASN A 114 2.80 -6.23 -14.26
C ASN A 114 2.40 -4.77 -14.56
N GLU A 115 1.20 -4.55 -15.09
CA GLU A 115 0.67 -3.20 -15.35
C GLU A 115 0.53 -2.40 -14.05
N SER A 116 0.06 -3.04 -12.97
CA SER A 116 -0.06 -2.44 -11.64
C SER A 116 1.30 -2.05 -11.03
N LEU A 117 2.30 -2.93 -11.16
CA LEU A 117 3.68 -2.65 -10.72
C LEU A 117 4.29 -1.47 -11.49
N ALA A 118 4.06 -1.40 -12.80
CA ALA A 118 4.50 -0.29 -13.63
C ALA A 118 3.86 1.04 -13.21
N ARG A 119 2.54 1.05 -12.94
CA ARG A 119 1.81 2.23 -12.45
C ARG A 119 2.31 2.67 -11.07
N PHE A 120 2.57 1.74 -10.16
CA PHE A 120 3.10 2.07 -8.83
C PHE A 120 4.54 2.62 -8.89
N GLU A 121 5.39 2.05 -9.75
CA GLU A 121 6.75 2.54 -10.01
C GLU A 121 6.75 3.96 -10.58
N GLU A 122 5.84 4.26 -11.53
CA GLU A 122 5.70 5.59 -12.12
C GLU A 122 5.38 6.62 -11.04
N ILE A 123 4.41 6.32 -10.16
CA ILE A 123 4.03 7.16 -9.03
C ILE A 123 5.20 7.37 -8.07
N CYS A 124 5.92 6.29 -7.69
CA CYS A 124 7.07 6.38 -6.78
C CYS A 124 8.21 7.22 -7.37
N LYS A 125 8.56 6.99 -8.65
CA LYS A 125 9.56 7.80 -9.37
C LYS A 125 9.17 9.27 -9.40
N HIS A 126 7.91 9.57 -9.70
CA HIS A 126 7.44 10.95 -9.78
C HIS A 126 7.42 11.64 -8.41
N GLY A 127 6.96 10.93 -7.36
CA GLY A 127 7.02 11.40 -5.97
C GLY A 127 8.45 11.73 -5.54
N SER A 128 9.39 10.81 -5.77
CA SER A 128 10.81 11.00 -5.49
C SER A 128 11.38 12.24 -6.20
N LYS A 129 11.11 12.38 -7.51
CA LYS A 129 11.56 13.51 -8.34
C LYS A 129 11.01 14.86 -7.84
N CYS A 130 9.76 14.89 -7.40
CA CYS A 130 9.11 16.08 -6.84
C CYS A 130 9.44 16.35 -5.36
N GLY A 131 10.17 15.45 -4.70
CA GLY A 131 10.40 15.50 -3.25
C GLY A 131 9.08 15.47 -2.48
N VAL A 132 8.18 14.56 -2.87
CA VAL A 132 6.93 14.24 -2.18
C VAL A 132 7.02 12.79 -1.73
N HIS A 133 6.81 12.58 -0.45
CA HIS A 133 6.80 11.29 0.22
C HIS A 133 5.41 10.68 0.11
N LEU A 134 5.33 9.38 -0.16
CA LEU A 134 4.09 8.65 -0.37
C LEU A 134 3.78 7.79 0.86
N TYR A 135 2.59 7.97 1.43
CA TYR A 135 2.01 7.06 2.42
C TYR A 135 1.10 6.08 1.71
N VAL A 136 1.46 4.80 1.73
CA VAL A 136 0.57 3.72 1.31
C VAL A 136 -0.39 3.43 2.46
N ASP A 137 -1.68 3.62 2.22
CA ASP A 137 -2.69 3.25 3.19
C ASP A 137 -2.73 1.74 3.40
N ALA A 138 -2.97 1.35 4.64
CA ALA A 138 -3.39 0.00 4.98
C ALA A 138 -4.92 -0.05 4.91
N GLU A 139 -5.42 -1.07 4.26
CA GLU A 139 -6.82 -1.22 3.88
C GLU A 139 -7.43 -2.38 4.69
N TYR A 140 -8.09 -3.34 4.05
CA TYR A 140 -8.64 -4.53 4.70
C TYR A 140 -7.56 -5.54 5.09
N ILE A 141 -7.80 -6.28 6.18
CA ILE A 141 -6.85 -7.29 6.71
C ILE A 141 -6.53 -8.34 5.65
N SER A 142 -7.52 -8.74 4.84
CA SER A 142 -7.36 -9.77 3.81
C SER A 142 -6.42 -9.38 2.66
N ILE A 143 -6.24 -8.08 2.40
CA ILE A 143 -5.39 -7.60 1.30
C ILE A 143 -4.07 -7.01 1.76
N ASN A 144 -3.96 -6.61 3.03
CA ASN A 144 -2.77 -5.98 3.58
C ASN A 144 -1.47 -6.79 3.32
N PRO A 145 -1.42 -8.13 3.38
CA PRO A 145 -0.19 -8.85 3.04
C PRO A 145 0.30 -8.59 1.61
N ALA A 146 -0.61 -8.53 0.63
CA ALA A 146 -0.27 -8.16 -0.74
C ALA A 146 0.16 -6.69 -0.85
N LEU A 147 -0.50 -5.78 -0.13
CA LEU A 147 -0.11 -4.37 -0.12
C LEU A 147 1.29 -4.16 0.46
N TYR A 148 1.64 -4.90 1.53
CA TYR A 148 2.97 -4.92 2.11
C TYR A 148 4.01 -5.48 1.13
N LEU A 149 3.72 -6.62 0.49
CA LEU A 149 4.58 -7.23 -0.53
C LEU A 149 4.90 -6.24 -1.68
N LEU A 150 3.87 -5.62 -2.27
CA LEU A 150 4.04 -4.64 -3.35
C LEU A 150 4.82 -3.41 -2.86
N SER A 151 4.57 -2.98 -1.63
CA SER A 151 5.31 -1.87 -1.01
C SER A 151 6.78 -2.22 -0.78
N LYS A 152 7.12 -3.44 -0.34
CA LYS A 152 8.51 -3.90 -0.17
C LYS A 152 9.30 -3.78 -1.47
N ALA A 153 8.71 -4.18 -2.60
CA ALA A 153 9.34 -4.05 -3.91
C ALA A 153 9.70 -2.59 -4.24
N MET A 154 8.82 -1.63 -3.92
CA MET A 154 9.09 -0.20 -4.13
C MET A 154 10.06 0.38 -3.09
N LEU A 155 10.00 -0.06 -1.83
CA LEU A 155 10.93 0.34 -0.77
C LEU A 155 12.37 -0.02 -1.17
N LEU A 156 12.60 -1.24 -1.67
CA LEU A 156 13.90 -1.70 -2.15
C LEU A 156 14.48 -0.77 -3.21
N ARG A 157 13.63 -0.16 -4.05
CA ARG A 157 14.06 0.68 -5.18
C ARG A 157 14.27 2.14 -4.77
N HIS A 158 13.37 2.69 -3.97
CA HIS A 158 13.31 4.15 -3.77
C HIS A 158 13.82 4.64 -2.42
N ASN A 159 13.83 3.79 -1.37
CA ASN A 159 14.16 4.23 -0.01
C ASN A 159 15.66 4.11 0.33
N LYS A 160 16.57 4.48 -0.58
CA LYS A 160 18.02 4.29 -0.35
C LYS A 160 18.60 5.21 0.73
N THR A 161 18.34 6.52 0.63
CA THR A 161 18.94 7.52 1.55
C THR A 161 17.91 8.30 2.35
N LYS A 162 16.64 8.23 1.95
CA LYS A 162 15.49 8.88 2.59
C LYS A 162 14.24 8.07 2.27
N PRO A 163 13.19 8.12 3.11
CA PRO A 163 11.96 7.41 2.79
C PRO A 163 11.27 8.13 1.62
N VAL A 164 11.07 7.49 0.48
CA VAL A 164 10.18 7.98 -0.59
C VAL A 164 8.78 7.40 -0.38
N LEU A 165 8.72 6.11 -0.09
CA LEU A 165 7.52 5.36 0.23
C LEU A 165 7.50 5.02 1.72
N GLN A 166 6.30 5.03 2.31
CA GLN A 166 6.08 4.70 3.70
C GLN A 166 4.83 3.84 3.83
N VAL A 167 4.91 2.78 4.63
CA VAL A 167 3.78 1.87 4.88
C VAL A 167 2.91 2.38 6.03
N THR A 168 1.65 1.96 6.08
CA THR A 168 0.76 2.29 7.20
C THR A 168 0.61 1.10 8.14
N ILE A 169 0.91 1.31 9.42
CA ILE A 169 0.73 0.29 10.48
C ILE A 169 -0.60 0.56 11.18
N GLN A 170 -1.48 -0.44 11.23
CA GLN A 170 -2.77 -0.35 11.91
C GLN A 170 -2.66 -0.96 13.32
N ALA A 171 -2.49 -0.11 14.33
CA ALA A 171 -2.22 -0.50 15.72
C ALA A 171 -3.38 -1.25 16.40
N TYR A 172 -4.60 -1.16 15.86
CA TYR A 172 -5.75 -1.96 16.32
C TYR A 172 -5.62 -3.46 16.07
N LEU A 173 -4.68 -3.92 15.23
CA LEU A 173 -4.50 -5.35 14.95
C LEU A 173 -3.68 -6.01 16.06
N LYS A 174 -4.08 -7.22 16.45
CA LYS A 174 -3.28 -8.08 17.34
C LYS A 174 -1.86 -8.27 16.79
N SER A 175 -1.72 -8.45 15.48
CA SER A 175 -0.47 -8.67 14.76
C SER A 175 0.42 -7.43 14.53
N ALA A 176 -0.07 -6.21 14.81
CA ALA A 176 0.60 -4.97 14.41
C ALA A 176 2.09 -4.89 14.84
N LYS A 177 2.41 -5.30 16.07
CA LYS A 177 3.79 -5.33 16.57
C LYS A 177 4.68 -6.29 15.78
N ASN A 178 4.21 -7.52 15.56
CA ASN A 178 4.93 -8.55 14.82
C ASN A 178 5.21 -8.12 13.38
N GLU A 179 4.20 -7.55 12.70
CA GLU A 179 4.37 -7.06 11.33
C GLU A 179 5.32 -5.85 11.25
N THR A 180 5.30 -4.99 12.28
CA THR A 180 6.26 -3.88 12.41
C THR A 180 7.69 -4.39 12.58
N GLU A 181 7.92 -5.39 13.43
CA GLU A 181 9.23 -5.99 13.64
C GLU A 181 9.76 -6.67 12.36
N LYS A 182 8.90 -7.38 11.62
CA LYS A 182 9.23 -7.98 10.32
C LYS A 182 9.68 -6.93 9.30
N ILE A 183 8.90 -5.86 9.09
CA ILE A 183 9.26 -4.85 8.08
C ILE A 183 10.50 -4.04 8.49
N LEU A 184 10.69 -3.79 9.79
CA LEU A 184 11.90 -3.16 10.31
C LEU A 184 13.14 -4.03 10.06
N LYS A 185 13.03 -5.34 10.31
CA LYS A 185 14.11 -6.29 10.02
C LYS A 185 14.42 -6.32 8.52
N PHE A 186 13.41 -6.44 7.67
CA PHE A 186 13.56 -6.39 6.22
C PHE A 186 14.31 -5.14 5.75
N CYS A 187 13.89 -3.95 6.21
CA CYS A 187 14.55 -2.70 5.81
C CYS A 187 16.01 -2.62 6.29
N ARG A 188 16.30 -3.14 7.49
CA ARG A 188 17.65 -3.20 8.04
C ARG A 188 18.54 -4.13 7.23
N ASP A 189 18.06 -5.33 6.91
CA ASP A 189 18.84 -6.34 6.17
C ASP A 189 19.11 -5.89 4.73
N ALA A 190 18.17 -5.14 4.13
CA ALA A 190 18.31 -4.60 2.78
C ALA A 190 19.05 -3.24 2.71
N ASP A 191 19.51 -2.70 3.84
CA ASP A 191 20.15 -1.37 3.97
C ASP A 191 19.33 -0.25 3.30
N ILE A 192 18.04 -0.17 3.65
CA ILE A 192 17.11 0.86 3.17
C ILE A 192 16.44 1.60 4.33
N VAL A 193 16.05 2.84 4.06
CA VAL A 193 15.42 3.72 5.04
C VAL A 193 13.95 3.36 5.23
N PHE A 194 13.62 2.90 6.44
CA PHE A 194 12.24 2.68 6.84
C PHE A 194 11.52 3.99 7.15
N GLY A 195 10.26 4.08 6.72
CA GLY A 195 9.33 5.11 7.19
C GLY A 195 7.93 4.53 7.26
N ALA A 196 7.14 4.98 8.24
CA ALA A 196 5.80 4.47 8.45
C ALA A 196 4.87 5.53 9.02
N LYS A 197 3.59 5.39 8.67
CA LYS A 197 2.45 6.08 9.29
C LYS A 197 1.79 5.12 10.26
N ILE A 198 1.78 5.44 11.54
CA ILE A 198 1.09 4.62 12.54
C ILE A 198 -0.31 5.21 12.74
N VAL A 199 -1.33 4.38 12.56
CA VAL A 199 -2.73 4.74 12.77
C VAL A 199 -3.37 3.73 13.71
N ARG A 200 -4.51 4.07 14.31
CA ARG A 200 -5.33 3.06 15.00
C ARG A 200 -5.87 2.05 13.98
N GLY A 201 -6.61 2.54 12.98
CA GLY A 201 -7.24 1.74 11.93
C GLY A 201 -8.64 2.27 11.61
N ALA A 202 -9.06 2.20 10.33
CA ALA A 202 -10.35 2.71 9.87
C ALA A 202 -11.43 1.62 9.70
N TYR A 203 -11.02 0.35 9.65
CA TYR A 203 -11.89 -0.77 9.26
C TYR A 203 -12.36 -1.66 10.44
N LEU A 204 -12.24 -1.19 11.70
CA LEU A 204 -12.55 -1.95 12.94
C LEU A 204 -13.92 -2.63 12.91
N VAL A 205 -14.97 -1.90 12.53
CA VAL A 205 -16.34 -2.42 12.53
C VAL A 205 -16.52 -3.48 11.45
N ALA A 206 -16.01 -3.24 10.24
CA ALA A 206 -16.11 -4.17 9.13
C ALA A 206 -15.35 -5.48 9.41
N GLU A 207 -14.13 -5.39 9.94
CA GLU A 207 -13.31 -6.56 10.27
C GLU A 207 -13.92 -7.39 11.40
N LYS A 208 -14.46 -6.74 12.44
CA LYS A 208 -15.18 -7.43 13.52
C LYS A 208 -16.39 -8.21 12.99
N ALA A 209 -17.22 -7.56 12.18
CA ALA A 209 -18.40 -8.18 11.59
C ALA A 209 -18.04 -9.36 10.66
N ARG A 210 -16.94 -9.23 9.91
CA ARG A 210 -16.43 -10.31 9.06
C ARG A 210 -15.98 -11.53 9.88
N ALA A 211 -15.23 -11.32 10.96
CA ALA A 211 -14.78 -12.40 11.85
C ALA A 211 -15.96 -13.13 12.50
N GLU A 212 -16.97 -12.40 12.97
CA GLU A 212 -18.20 -12.96 13.54
C GLU A 212 -19.00 -13.77 12.51
N THR A 213 -19.11 -13.27 11.27
CA THR A 213 -19.86 -13.93 10.20
C THR A 213 -19.17 -15.21 9.71
N GLN A 214 -17.83 -15.21 9.63
CA GLN A 214 -17.05 -16.35 9.13
C GLN A 214 -16.60 -17.31 10.23
N GLY A 215 -16.80 -16.96 11.51
CA GLY A 215 -16.53 -17.83 12.65
C GLY A 215 -15.04 -18.02 12.99
N TYR A 216 -14.17 -17.07 12.63
CA TYR A 216 -12.75 -17.10 12.98
C TYR A 216 -12.41 -16.14 14.13
N GLU A 217 -11.22 -16.29 14.73
CA GLU A 217 -10.80 -15.43 15.84
C GLU A 217 -10.71 -13.96 15.43
N ASN A 218 -11.33 -13.07 16.21
CA ASN A 218 -11.28 -11.65 15.95
C ASN A 218 -9.81 -11.13 15.93
N PRO A 219 -9.33 -10.59 14.79
CA PRO A 219 -7.94 -10.18 14.62
C PRO A 219 -7.63 -8.82 15.26
N ILE A 220 -8.65 -8.09 15.72
CA ILE A 220 -8.50 -6.78 16.35
C ILE A 220 -8.29 -6.91 17.86
N CYS A 221 -7.71 -5.88 18.50
CA CYS A 221 -7.57 -5.82 19.95
C CYS A 221 -8.93 -5.89 20.67
N ASN A 222 -8.92 -6.46 21.88
CA ASN A 222 -10.14 -6.75 22.64
C ASN A 222 -10.89 -5.49 23.13
N SER A 223 -10.21 -4.35 23.25
CA SER A 223 -10.80 -3.07 23.64
C SER A 223 -10.09 -1.90 22.98
N LEU A 224 -10.68 -0.70 23.12
CA LEU A 224 -10.07 0.54 22.66
C LEU A 224 -8.78 0.85 23.42
N GLU A 225 -8.78 0.64 24.74
CA GLU A 225 -7.63 0.85 25.64
C GLU A 225 -6.49 -0.07 25.25
N ALA A 226 -6.79 -1.33 24.89
CA ALA A 226 -5.79 -2.27 24.39
C ALA A 226 -5.12 -1.84 23.05
N THR A 227 -5.62 -0.80 22.38
CA THR A 227 -4.95 -0.18 21.23
C THR A 227 -3.95 0.91 21.61
N HIS A 228 -3.95 1.38 22.87
CA HIS A 228 -3.06 2.44 23.37
C HIS A 228 -1.79 1.90 24.02
N ASP A 229 -1.87 0.70 24.61
CA ASP A 229 -0.80 0.11 25.44
C ASP A 229 0.20 -0.76 24.64
N LYS A 230 0.30 -0.57 23.31
CA LYS A 230 1.09 -1.42 22.40
C LYS A 230 2.39 -0.79 21.91
#